data_AF-A0A6J1MPA6-F1
#
_entry.id   AF-A0A6J1MPA6-F1
#
_cell.length_a   1.000
_cell.length_b   1.000
_cell.length_c   1.000
_cell.angle_alpha   90.00
_cell.angle_beta   90.00
_cell.angle_gamma   90.00
#
_symmetry.space_group_name_H-M   'P 1'
#
loop_
_entity.id
_entity.type
_entity.pdbx_description
1 polymer ?
#
loop_
_entity_poly.entity_id
_entity_poly.type
_entity_poly.pdbx_seq_one_letter_code
_entity_poly.pdbx_strand_id
1 'polypeptide(L)'
;MALEVINTNIRLEKEILAPYSHLMQMKGKQIRVKICRAFNFWLQVREDKERYIVDTVAMLHNGSLLMDDIQDNSTIRRGIPAAHCVYGVPLTINASSHIYFLVIKRILKLGVAATQVFSEEILELFRGQGIDIYWRDNFICPTEEEYKDMLKKKTGHMFLLGARLMQIFSKNKTDFSNFALLLGLYFQIRDDYCNLTQQEELLAPYAYLLQIKTKQIRMKIALAFNHWLQVPEDMERYIVNTIYMVHTGSLLIDDIQDNSTFRRGIPAAHCVYGVSLTVNTCQHANMLIFSRVMKLGPEATQLYCDGLLELFRGQGVEIYWRDNHVCPTEEEYKTMLKQKTGHMFVLGLRLMQLFSDNKTDYSNFALLLGMYFQLRDDYCNLMQQEALEEWPADVTEKNDFVYCDDLTEGKFTLPIIHAQKYPEGEEIMNILRQRTQDNELKKHCVSLLEKAGSLQYTRDMLQDLDRTLRAEVVRLGGNPAMEAVLDELMTWKHF
;
A
#
# COMPACT_ATOMS: atom_id res chain seq x y z
N MET A 1 -29.50 36.08 5.59
CA MET A 1 -28.61 36.93 4.77
C MET A 1 -27.21 37.20 5.35
N ALA A 2 -26.99 38.04 6.37
CA ALA A 2 -25.60 38.32 6.84
C ALA A 2 -24.87 37.11 7.45
N LEU A 3 -25.57 36.30 8.27
CA LEU A 3 -25.03 35.05 8.84
C LEU A 3 -24.82 33.95 7.77
N GLU A 4 -25.68 33.88 6.75
CA GLU A 4 -25.50 32.97 5.61
C GLU A 4 -24.32 33.38 4.74
N VAL A 5 -24.13 34.68 4.46
CA VAL A 5 -22.97 35.18 3.70
C VAL A 5 -21.67 34.95 4.46
N ILE A 6 -21.66 35.11 5.80
CA ILE A 6 -20.51 34.79 6.64
C ILE A 6 -20.21 33.28 6.64
N ASN A 7 -21.23 32.43 6.81
CA ASN A 7 -21.07 30.97 6.74
C ASN A 7 -20.68 30.48 5.34
N THR A 8 -21.15 31.14 4.28
CA THR A 8 -20.80 30.81 2.90
C THR A 8 -19.35 31.20 2.59
N ASN A 9 -18.88 32.35 3.08
CA ASN A 9 -17.48 32.75 3.00
C ASN A 9 -16.57 31.80 3.78
N ILE A 10 -16.94 31.39 4.99
CA ILE A 10 -16.17 30.41 5.79
C ILE A 10 -16.13 29.04 5.10
N ARG A 11 -17.26 28.60 4.52
CA ARG A 11 -17.33 27.32 3.79
C ARG A 11 -16.46 27.34 2.54
N LEU A 12 -16.56 28.39 1.71
CA LEU A 12 -15.75 28.53 0.51
C LEU A 12 -14.27 28.72 0.83
N GLU A 13 -13.93 29.38 1.93
CA GLU A 13 -12.54 29.53 2.40
C GLU A 13 -11.93 28.16 2.78
N LYS A 14 -12.74 27.25 3.33
CA LYS A 14 -12.33 25.87 3.60
C LYS A 14 -12.05 25.10 2.31
N GLU A 15 -12.90 25.26 1.29
CA GLU A 15 -12.72 24.59 -0.01
C GLU A 15 -11.46 25.08 -0.74
N ILE A 16 -11.20 26.39 -0.77
CA ILE A 16 -10.00 26.94 -1.44
C ILE A 16 -8.69 26.61 -0.73
N LEU A 17 -8.73 26.27 0.57
CA LEU A 17 -7.59 25.82 1.36
C LEU A 17 -7.57 24.30 1.56
N ALA A 18 -8.42 23.54 0.85
CA ALA A 18 -8.42 22.09 0.90
C ALA A 18 -7.05 21.47 0.55
N PRO A 19 -6.30 21.94 -0.48
CA PRO A 19 -4.95 21.44 -0.77
C PRO A 19 -3.98 21.58 0.40
N TYR A 20 -4.02 22.73 1.09
CA TYR A 20 -3.18 22.98 2.27
C TYR A 20 -3.60 22.10 3.45
N SER A 21 -4.92 21.97 3.67
CA SER A 21 -5.48 21.13 4.73
C SER A 21 -5.14 19.65 4.53
N HIS A 22 -5.14 19.18 3.27
CA HIS A 22 -4.71 17.84 2.87
C HIS A 22 -3.26 17.56 3.26
N LEU A 23 -2.34 18.46 2.92
CA LEU A 23 -0.93 18.35 3.32
C LEU A 23 -0.77 18.32 4.85
N MET A 24 -1.62 19.04 5.57
CA MET A 24 -1.59 19.14 7.03
C MET A 24 -2.14 17.91 7.77
N GLN A 25 -2.82 16.98 7.09
CA GLN A 25 -3.31 15.73 7.70
C GLN A 25 -2.15 14.86 8.22
N MET A 26 -1.01 14.90 7.54
CA MET A 26 0.19 14.14 7.90
C MET A 26 1.23 15.04 8.57
N LYS A 27 1.54 14.75 9.84
CA LYS A 27 2.56 15.48 10.59
C LYS A 27 3.96 15.17 10.04
N GLY A 28 4.64 16.17 9.49
CA GLY A 28 6.06 16.06 9.13
C GLY A 28 6.97 15.96 10.37
N LYS A 29 8.27 15.74 10.17
CA LYS A 29 9.28 15.63 11.26
C LYS A 29 9.47 16.93 12.06
N GLN A 30 8.88 18.05 11.62
CA GLN A 30 8.91 19.38 12.25
C GLN A 30 10.34 19.88 12.60
N ILE A 31 11.35 19.47 11.84
CA ILE A 31 12.75 19.78 12.16
C ILE A 31 13.01 21.28 12.09
N ARG A 32 12.40 21.99 11.12
CA ARG A 32 12.50 23.46 10.99
C ARG A 32 11.96 24.20 12.21
N VAL A 33 10.84 23.75 12.76
CA VAL A 33 10.27 24.28 14.01
C VAL A 33 11.23 24.06 15.18
N LYS A 34 11.79 22.86 15.32
CA LYS A 34 12.74 22.53 16.39
C LYS A 34 14.02 23.37 16.31
N ILE A 35 14.58 23.54 15.13
CA ILE A 35 15.79 24.35 14.90
C ILE A 35 15.51 25.82 15.21
N CYS A 36 14.37 26.36 14.74
CA CYS A 36 13.99 27.74 15.05
C CYS A 36 13.88 27.96 16.58
N ARG A 37 13.23 27.04 17.31
CA ARG A 37 13.18 27.10 18.78
C ARG A 37 14.57 26.96 19.43
N ALA A 38 15.46 26.16 18.86
CA ALA A 38 16.82 26.00 19.39
C ALA A 38 17.63 27.30 19.32
N PHE A 39 17.46 28.11 18.27
CA PHE A 39 18.07 29.45 18.21
C PHE A 39 17.60 30.36 19.35
N ASN A 40 16.39 30.16 19.89
CA ASN A 40 15.90 30.97 21.00
C ASN A 40 16.70 30.79 22.30
N PHE A 41 17.47 29.71 22.43
CA PHE A 41 18.42 29.56 23.54
C PHE A 41 19.43 30.71 23.59
N TRP A 42 19.95 31.15 22.44
CA TRP A 42 20.87 32.29 22.35
C TRP A 42 20.15 33.63 22.20
N LEU A 43 19.01 33.65 21.51
CA LEU A 43 18.31 34.89 21.17
C LEU A 43 17.39 35.38 22.30
N GLN A 44 16.93 34.53 23.21
CA GLN A 44 16.17 34.93 24.41
C GLN A 44 15.00 35.87 24.07
N VAL A 45 14.28 35.57 22.99
CA VAL A 45 13.09 36.29 22.54
C VAL A 45 11.91 35.93 23.43
N ARG A 46 11.05 36.91 23.69
CA ARG A 46 9.81 36.71 24.47
C ARG A 46 8.93 35.63 23.83
N GLU A 47 8.38 34.76 24.65
CA GLU A 47 7.67 33.54 24.20
C GLU A 47 6.54 33.81 23.19
N ASP A 48 5.77 34.89 23.37
CA ASP A 48 4.70 35.28 22.44
C ASP A 48 5.24 35.60 21.03
N LYS A 49 6.39 36.27 20.95
CA LYS A 49 7.07 36.62 19.70
C LYS A 49 7.73 35.41 19.07
N GLU A 50 8.43 34.60 19.88
CA GLU A 50 9.02 33.35 19.43
C GLU A 50 7.95 32.45 18.79
N ARG A 51 6.87 32.15 19.52
CA ARG A 51 5.77 31.31 19.03
C ARG A 51 5.18 31.87 17.75
N TYR A 52 4.92 33.17 17.72
CA TYR A 52 4.36 33.82 16.53
C TYR A 52 5.26 33.67 15.30
N ILE A 53 6.58 33.84 15.45
CA ILE A 53 7.57 33.71 14.38
C ILE A 53 7.67 32.26 13.93
N VAL A 54 7.82 31.32 14.87
CA VAL A 54 7.92 29.87 14.59
C VAL A 54 6.71 29.37 13.82
N ASP A 55 5.49 29.74 14.25
CA ASP A 55 4.25 29.35 13.57
C ASP A 55 4.16 29.97 12.17
N THR A 56 4.67 31.20 11.99
CA THR A 56 4.68 31.89 10.68
C THR A 56 5.64 31.21 9.71
N VAL A 57 6.85 30.85 10.15
CA VAL A 57 7.83 30.13 9.32
C VAL A 57 7.36 28.71 8.99
N ALA A 58 6.69 28.03 9.93
CA ALA A 58 6.10 26.72 9.68
C ALA A 58 4.98 26.80 8.62
N MET A 59 4.12 27.82 8.72
CA MET A 59 3.06 28.08 7.75
C MET A 59 3.63 28.31 6.35
N LEU A 60 4.69 29.12 6.24
CA LEU A 60 5.42 29.39 5.01
C LEU A 60 6.00 28.13 4.39
N HIS A 61 6.69 27.31 5.18
CA HIS A 61 7.28 26.06 4.69
C HIS A 61 6.22 25.09 4.16
N ASN A 62 5.11 24.90 4.87
CA ASN A 62 4.05 24.02 4.38
C ASN A 62 3.38 24.59 3.11
N GLY A 63 3.25 25.92 3.02
CA GLY A 63 2.75 26.58 1.81
C GLY A 63 3.68 26.39 0.61
N SER A 64 5.00 26.47 0.83
CA SER A 64 5.99 26.29 -0.23
C SER A 64 6.04 24.86 -0.74
N LEU A 65 5.82 23.84 0.11
CA LEU A 65 5.79 22.43 -0.29
C LEU A 65 4.71 22.13 -1.34
N LEU A 66 3.57 22.82 -1.29
CA LEU A 66 2.52 22.65 -2.31
C LEU A 66 3.00 23.08 -3.71
N MET A 67 3.80 24.15 -3.78
CA MET A 67 4.38 24.63 -5.02
C MET A 67 5.52 23.73 -5.48
N ASP A 68 6.37 23.32 -4.54
CA ASP A 68 7.49 22.40 -4.76
C ASP A 68 7.02 21.07 -5.36
N ASP A 69 5.93 20.48 -4.81
CA ASP A 69 5.32 19.26 -5.35
C ASP A 69 4.94 19.38 -6.83
N ILE A 70 4.47 20.55 -7.26
CA ILE A 70 4.13 20.81 -8.66
C ILE A 70 5.39 21.03 -9.50
N GLN A 71 6.34 21.83 -9.00
CA GLN A 71 7.59 22.12 -9.70
C GLN A 71 8.44 20.87 -9.93
N ASP A 72 8.35 19.89 -9.04
CA ASP A 72 9.06 18.62 -9.10
C ASP A 72 8.23 17.48 -9.71
N ASN A 73 6.98 17.74 -10.12
CA ASN A 73 6.03 16.71 -10.56
C ASN A 73 5.90 15.53 -9.57
N SER A 74 5.97 15.82 -8.26
CA SER A 74 5.91 14.82 -7.20
C SER A 74 4.50 14.28 -7.03
N THR A 75 4.29 12.98 -7.26
CA THR A 75 2.95 12.36 -7.11
C THR A 75 2.59 12.00 -5.67
N ILE A 76 3.57 11.94 -4.78
CA ILE A 76 3.41 11.50 -3.38
C ILE A 76 4.10 12.50 -2.44
N ARG A 77 3.43 12.83 -1.33
CA ARG A 77 4.02 13.61 -0.23
C ARG A 77 3.63 13.00 1.11
N ARG A 78 4.64 12.62 1.92
CA ARG A 78 4.47 12.01 3.25
C ARG A 78 3.56 10.76 3.25
N GLY A 79 3.67 9.93 2.20
CA GLY A 79 2.95 8.67 2.08
C GLY A 79 1.50 8.79 1.61
N ILE A 80 1.02 9.99 1.28
CA ILE A 80 -0.29 10.22 0.66
C ILE A 80 -0.12 10.88 -0.72
N PRO A 81 -1.12 10.79 -1.62
CA PRO A 81 -1.08 11.51 -2.89
C PRO A 81 -0.81 13.00 -2.70
N ALA A 82 0.05 13.57 -3.54
CA ALA A 82 0.34 15.00 -3.50
C ALA A 82 -0.93 15.82 -3.76
N ALA A 83 -1.00 17.04 -3.19
CA ALA A 83 -2.24 17.81 -3.21
C ALA A 83 -2.73 18.12 -4.63
N HIS A 84 -1.82 18.35 -5.58
CA HIS A 84 -2.20 18.62 -6.97
C HIS A 84 -2.73 17.39 -7.72
N CYS A 85 -2.43 16.17 -7.27
CA CYS A 85 -3.02 14.94 -7.82
C CYS A 85 -4.48 14.77 -7.38
N VAL A 86 -4.85 15.29 -6.21
CA VAL A 86 -6.20 15.18 -5.64
C VAL A 86 -7.09 16.35 -6.05
N TYR A 87 -6.58 17.57 -5.94
CA TYR A 87 -7.35 18.81 -6.10
C TYR A 87 -7.04 19.55 -7.40
N GLY A 88 -6.14 19.02 -8.22
CA GLY A 88 -5.67 19.65 -9.45
C GLY A 88 -4.59 20.71 -9.23
N VAL A 89 -3.80 20.92 -10.28
CA VAL A 89 -2.72 21.93 -10.32
C VAL A 89 -3.25 23.34 -10.06
N PRO A 90 -4.33 23.84 -10.73
CA PRO A 90 -4.74 25.24 -10.58
C PRO A 90 -5.12 25.60 -9.14
N LEU A 91 -5.90 24.75 -8.47
CA LEU A 91 -6.35 25.00 -7.10
C LEU A 91 -5.19 24.91 -6.11
N THR A 92 -4.25 23.99 -6.33
CA THR A 92 -3.07 23.83 -5.47
C THR A 92 -2.12 25.02 -5.56
N ILE A 93 -1.90 25.56 -6.77
CA ILE A 93 -1.16 26.82 -6.98
C ILE A 93 -1.84 27.96 -6.21
N ASN A 94 -3.15 28.13 -6.40
CA ASN A 94 -3.91 29.19 -5.75
C ASN A 94 -3.85 29.09 -4.22
N ALA A 95 -4.02 27.88 -3.67
CA ALA A 95 -3.92 27.62 -2.24
C ALA A 95 -2.52 27.97 -1.70
N SER A 96 -1.46 27.54 -2.40
CA SER A 96 -0.08 27.88 -2.03
C SER A 96 0.13 29.40 -2.01
N SER A 97 -0.22 30.11 -3.10
CA SER A 97 -0.08 31.56 -3.19
C SER A 97 -0.87 32.29 -2.10
N HIS A 98 -2.09 31.83 -1.79
CA HIS A 98 -2.88 32.39 -0.69
C HIS A 98 -2.13 32.27 0.65
N ILE A 99 -1.53 31.11 0.95
CA ILE A 99 -0.72 30.92 2.16
C ILE A 99 0.47 31.90 2.21
N TYR A 100 1.16 32.15 1.09
CA TYR A 100 2.23 33.16 1.03
C TYR A 100 1.71 34.56 1.43
N PHE A 101 0.55 34.99 0.94
CA PHE A 101 -0.04 36.28 1.31
C PHE A 101 -0.48 36.34 2.78
N LEU A 102 -0.99 35.24 3.33
CA LEU A 102 -1.30 35.15 4.76
C LEU A 102 -0.04 35.24 5.62
N VAL A 103 1.08 34.64 5.18
CA VAL A 103 2.38 34.78 5.84
C VAL A 103 2.85 36.23 5.79
N ILE A 104 2.76 36.91 4.63
CA ILE A 104 3.11 38.34 4.51
C ILE A 104 2.28 39.18 5.48
N LYS A 105 0.96 38.94 5.57
CA LYS A 105 0.08 39.61 6.55
C LYS A 105 0.54 39.39 7.98
N ARG A 106 1.08 38.21 8.30
CA ARG A 106 1.65 37.92 9.63
C ARG A 106 2.97 38.65 9.86
N ILE A 107 3.86 38.67 8.89
CA ILE A 107 5.17 39.35 8.95
C ILE A 107 5.01 40.86 9.09
N LEU A 108 4.05 41.48 8.39
CA LEU A 108 3.78 42.92 8.50
C LEU A 108 3.46 43.36 9.95
N LYS A 109 2.81 42.50 10.74
CA LYS A 109 2.54 42.75 12.17
C LYS A 109 3.80 42.73 13.05
N LEU A 110 4.92 42.21 12.55
CA LEU A 110 6.22 42.23 13.22
C LEU A 110 7.02 43.51 12.89
N GLY A 111 6.56 44.30 11.92
CA GLY A 111 7.13 45.61 11.57
C GLY A 111 7.99 45.59 10.30
N VAL A 112 8.46 46.78 9.92
CA VAL A 112 9.18 47.02 8.65
C VAL A 112 10.47 46.20 8.58
N ALA A 113 11.25 46.14 9.67
CA ALA A 113 12.48 45.35 9.72
C ALA A 113 12.23 43.85 9.44
N ALA A 114 11.14 43.29 9.96
CA ALA A 114 10.78 41.89 9.71
C ALA A 114 10.34 41.66 8.27
N THR A 115 9.68 42.64 7.68
CA THR A 115 9.25 42.60 6.27
C THR A 115 10.46 42.63 5.33
N GLN A 116 11.46 43.45 5.64
CA GLN A 116 12.70 43.51 4.88
C GLN A 116 13.47 42.18 4.95
N VAL A 117 13.68 41.64 6.17
CA VAL A 117 14.30 40.32 6.36
C VAL A 117 13.55 39.25 5.57
N PHE A 118 12.22 39.20 5.68
CA PHE A 118 11.42 38.22 4.95
C PHE A 118 11.60 38.34 3.44
N SER A 119 11.58 39.54 2.89
CA SER A 119 11.77 39.77 1.45
C SER A 119 13.14 39.31 0.97
N GLU A 120 14.21 39.64 1.71
CA GLU A 120 15.58 39.25 1.36
C GLU A 120 15.74 37.73 1.31
N GLU A 121 15.30 37.03 2.37
CA GLU A 121 15.49 35.59 2.49
C GLU A 121 14.62 34.79 1.50
N ILE A 122 13.40 35.26 1.22
CA ILE A 122 12.51 34.59 0.28
C ILE A 122 13.00 34.75 -1.16
N LEU A 123 13.57 35.89 -1.51
CA LEU A 123 14.18 36.08 -2.83
C LEU A 123 15.35 35.11 -3.07
N GLU A 124 16.20 34.90 -2.07
CA GLU A 124 17.29 33.91 -2.18
C GLU A 124 16.76 32.48 -2.29
N LEU A 125 15.71 32.14 -1.54
CA LEU A 125 15.04 30.84 -1.66
C LEU A 125 14.52 30.59 -3.09
N PHE A 126 13.82 31.57 -3.68
CA PHE A 126 13.33 31.45 -5.06
C PHE A 126 14.46 31.41 -6.09
N ARG A 127 15.57 32.13 -5.85
CA ARG A 127 16.77 32.03 -6.71
C ARG A 127 17.36 30.62 -6.66
N GLY A 128 17.52 30.05 -5.46
CA GLY A 128 18.00 28.68 -5.29
C GLY A 128 17.11 27.66 -6.01
N GLN A 129 15.79 27.73 -5.80
CA GLN A 129 14.82 26.88 -6.49
C GLN A 129 14.90 27.04 -8.03
N GLY A 130 14.99 28.28 -8.52
CA GLY A 130 15.04 28.55 -9.95
C GLY A 130 16.31 28.01 -10.62
N ILE A 131 17.46 28.10 -9.92
CA ILE A 131 18.72 27.52 -10.39
C ILE A 131 18.61 26.00 -10.47
N ASP A 132 18.05 25.36 -9.44
CA ASP A 132 17.83 23.91 -9.38
C ASP A 132 16.95 23.42 -10.54
N ILE A 133 15.80 24.07 -10.75
CA ILE A 133 14.90 23.78 -11.87
C ILE A 133 15.60 23.99 -13.22
N TYR A 134 16.34 25.09 -13.38
CA TYR A 134 17.08 25.37 -14.61
C TYR A 134 18.09 24.28 -14.93
N TRP A 135 18.90 23.86 -13.95
CA TRP A 135 19.87 22.78 -14.13
C TRP A 135 19.19 21.46 -14.49
N ARG A 136 18.14 21.10 -13.76
CA ARG A 136 17.34 19.88 -13.99
C ARG A 136 16.76 19.84 -15.40
N ASP A 137 16.05 20.90 -15.80
CA ASP A 137 15.29 20.93 -17.06
C ASP A 137 16.19 21.12 -18.29
N ASN A 138 17.43 21.59 -18.11
CA ASN A 138 18.42 21.76 -19.18
C ASN A 138 19.55 20.72 -19.13
N PHE A 139 19.47 19.73 -18.25
CA PHE A 139 20.47 18.65 -18.10
C PHE A 139 21.90 19.16 -17.83
N ILE A 140 22.02 20.25 -17.06
CA ILE A 140 23.30 20.85 -16.70
C ILE A 140 23.75 20.26 -15.36
N CYS A 141 24.91 19.61 -15.35
CA CYS A 141 25.53 19.14 -14.11
C CYS A 141 26.35 20.29 -13.49
N PRO A 142 25.99 20.80 -12.30
CA PRO A 142 26.76 21.84 -11.63
C PRO A 142 28.07 21.29 -11.07
N THR A 143 29.04 22.18 -10.87
CA THR A 143 30.20 21.88 -10.02
C THR A 143 29.77 21.70 -8.56
N GLU A 144 30.61 21.04 -7.75
CA GLU A 144 30.33 20.83 -6.33
C GLU A 144 30.10 22.17 -5.58
N GLU A 145 30.86 23.22 -5.91
CA GLU A 145 30.72 24.52 -5.28
C GLU A 145 29.43 25.24 -5.71
N GLU A 146 29.05 25.16 -6.99
CA GLU A 146 27.76 25.68 -7.47
C GLU A 146 26.58 24.96 -6.80
N TYR A 147 26.64 23.62 -6.70
CA TYR A 147 25.64 22.83 -6.01
C TYR A 147 25.51 23.27 -4.53
N LYS A 148 26.63 23.38 -3.80
CA LYS A 148 26.62 23.86 -2.41
C LYS A 148 26.03 25.26 -2.27
N ASP A 149 26.31 26.18 -3.20
CA ASP A 149 25.73 27.53 -3.19
C ASP A 149 24.22 27.51 -3.42
N MET A 150 23.76 26.72 -4.40
CA MET A 150 22.33 26.51 -4.65
C MET A 150 21.62 25.95 -3.41
N LEU A 151 22.20 24.96 -2.72
CA LEU A 151 21.59 24.39 -1.53
C LEU A 151 21.48 25.40 -0.37
N LYS A 152 22.49 26.25 -0.21
CA LYS A 152 22.45 27.35 0.76
C LYS A 152 21.30 28.30 0.42
N LYS A 153 21.15 28.68 -0.85
CA LYS A 153 20.05 29.51 -1.37
C LYS A 153 18.67 28.91 -1.11
N LYS A 154 18.46 27.63 -1.47
CA LYS A 154 17.17 26.92 -1.36
C LYS A 154 16.76 26.68 0.10
N THR A 155 17.52 25.86 0.83
CA THR A 155 17.15 25.40 2.18
C THR A 155 17.80 26.22 3.30
N GLY A 156 19.00 26.75 3.08
CA GLY A 156 19.73 27.56 4.07
C GLY A 156 19.02 28.87 4.42
N HIS A 157 18.56 29.62 3.42
CA HIS A 157 17.86 30.90 3.67
C HIS A 157 16.52 30.72 4.41
N MET A 158 15.88 29.54 4.33
CA MET A 158 14.71 29.23 5.17
C MET A 158 15.08 29.13 6.66
N PHE A 159 16.23 28.52 6.98
CA PHE A 159 16.73 28.48 8.37
C PHE A 159 17.19 29.85 8.85
N LEU A 160 17.87 30.60 7.97
CA LEU A 160 18.33 31.95 8.25
C LEU A 160 17.17 32.91 8.52
N LEU A 161 16.07 32.80 7.76
CA LEU A 161 14.85 33.57 7.96
C LEU A 161 14.33 33.48 9.39
N GLY A 162 14.21 32.26 9.94
CA GLY A 162 13.77 32.06 11.31
C GLY A 162 14.68 32.79 12.31
N ALA A 163 15.98 32.57 12.21
CA ALA A 163 16.98 33.19 13.08
C ALA A 163 16.96 34.73 13.00
N ARG A 164 16.98 35.31 11.79
CA ARG A 164 16.96 36.76 11.58
C ARG A 164 15.65 37.40 12.07
N LEU A 165 14.50 36.77 11.86
CA LEU A 165 13.22 37.25 12.38
C LEU A 165 13.21 37.32 13.91
N MET A 166 13.75 36.30 14.59
CA MET A 166 13.89 36.31 16.05
C MET A 166 14.89 37.37 16.52
N GLN A 167 16.00 37.54 15.80
CA GLN A 167 17.07 38.49 16.15
C GLN A 167 16.60 39.94 16.17
N ILE A 168 15.55 40.30 15.43
CA ILE A 168 14.89 41.62 15.50
C ILE A 168 14.42 41.92 16.93
N PHE A 169 13.87 40.92 17.62
CA PHE A 169 13.32 41.03 18.96
C PHE A 169 14.30 40.62 20.06
N SER A 170 15.53 40.27 19.70
CA SER A 170 16.59 39.87 20.62
C SER A 170 17.52 41.03 20.96
N LYS A 171 18.10 41.00 22.18
CA LYS A 171 19.26 41.82 22.54
C LYS A 171 20.56 41.25 21.96
N ASN A 172 20.60 39.95 21.69
CA ASN A 172 21.75 39.29 21.08
C ASN A 172 21.79 39.62 19.58
N LYS A 173 22.93 40.16 19.12
CA LYS A 173 23.16 40.55 17.72
C LYS A 173 24.27 39.75 17.05
N THR A 174 24.69 38.63 17.63
CA THR A 174 25.63 37.69 17.01
C THR A 174 25.17 37.31 15.60
N ASP A 175 26.11 37.23 14.67
CA ASP A 175 25.83 36.78 13.31
C ASP A 175 25.70 35.25 13.26
N PHE A 176 24.48 34.77 13.02
CA PHE A 176 24.18 33.35 12.86
C PHE A 176 24.15 32.89 11.40
N SER A 177 24.47 33.78 10.43
CA SER A 177 24.27 33.53 9.01
C SER A 177 25.01 32.28 8.53
N ASN A 178 26.32 32.20 8.80
CA ASN A 178 27.12 31.06 8.38
C ASN A 178 26.60 29.74 8.99
N PHE A 179 26.23 29.75 10.27
CA PHE A 179 25.71 28.56 10.94
C PHE A 179 24.36 28.11 10.37
N ALA A 180 23.43 29.04 10.15
CA ALA A 180 22.12 28.73 9.58
C ALA A 180 22.23 28.20 8.14
N LEU A 181 23.12 28.79 7.32
CA LEU A 181 23.38 28.34 5.96
C LEU A 181 24.04 26.95 5.93
N LEU A 182 25.00 26.68 6.83
CA LEU A 182 25.62 25.36 6.97
C LEU A 182 24.62 24.29 7.43
N LEU A 183 23.71 24.62 8.34
CA LEU A 183 22.61 23.72 8.73
C LEU A 183 21.72 23.38 7.54
N GLY A 184 21.41 24.36 6.70
CA GLY A 184 20.63 24.14 5.48
C GLY A 184 21.35 23.23 4.48
N LEU A 185 22.63 23.49 4.24
CA LEU A 185 23.48 22.66 3.38
C LEU A 185 23.53 21.21 3.87
N TYR A 186 23.84 21.00 5.15
CA TYR A 186 23.89 19.66 5.75
C TYR A 186 22.53 18.95 5.64
N PHE A 187 21.44 19.66 5.94
CA PHE A 187 20.11 19.06 5.90
C PHE A 187 19.77 18.54 4.51
N GLN A 188 20.06 19.33 3.47
CA GLN A 188 19.73 18.96 2.10
C GLN A 188 20.61 17.82 1.57
N ILE A 189 21.93 17.87 1.80
CA ILE A 189 22.84 16.76 1.43
C ILE A 189 22.40 15.46 2.11
N ARG A 190 22.00 15.53 3.39
CA ARG A 190 21.49 14.35 4.10
C ARG A 190 20.18 13.86 3.49
N ASP A 191 19.27 14.76 3.13
CA ASP A 191 17.99 14.41 2.51
C ASP A 191 18.22 13.70 1.17
N ASP A 192 19.07 14.28 0.31
CA ASP A 192 19.44 13.72 -0.99
C ASP A 192 20.11 12.34 -0.83
N TYR A 193 21.04 12.19 0.12
CA TYR A 193 21.68 10.91 0.43
C TYR A 193 20.68 9.86 0.99
N CYS A 194 19.76 10.29 1.86
CA CYS A 194 18.72 9.41 2.38
C CYS A 194 17.75 8.96 1.28
N ASN A 195 17.42 9.82 0.32
CA ASN A 195 16.58 9.45 -0.82
C ASN A 195 17.28 8.40 -1.71
N LEU A 196 18.60 8.46 -1.85
CA LEU A 196 19.37 7.43 -2.57
C LEU A 196 19.45 6.08 -1.84
N THR A 197 19.17 6.04 -0.54
CA THR A 197 19.37 4.85 0.31
C THR A 197 18.07 4.28 0.89
N GLN A 198 16.91 4.85 0.55
CA GLN A 198 15.62 4.47 1.15
C GLN A 198 15.03 3.19 0.54
N GLN A 199 15.31 2.06 1.19
CA GLN A 199 14.61 0.78 0.98
C GLN A 199 13.09 0.89 1.21
N GLU A 200 12.63 1.89 1.99
CA GLU A 200 11.20 2.16 2.26
C GLU A 200 10.43 2.60 1.01
N GLU A 201 11.04 3.35 0.09
CA GLU A 201 10.38 3.77 -1.16
C GLU A 201 10.25 2.60 -2.14
N LEU A 202 11.27 1.74 -2.22
CA LEU A 202 11.26 0.52 -3.05
C LEU A 202 10.24 -0.51 -2.58
N LEU A 203 9.85 -0.48 -1.30
CA LEU A 203 8.85 -1.36 -0.72
C LEU A 203 7.50 -0.66 -0.50
N ALA A 204 7.32 0.56 -0.99
CA ALA A 204 6.08 1.33 -0.77
C ALA A 204 4.81 0.58 -1.24
N PRO A 205 4.75 -0.05 -2.45
CA PRO A 205 3.60 -0.88 -2.84
C PRO A 205 3.33 -2.04 -1.89
N TYR A 206 4.38 -2.67 -1.35
CA TYR A 206 4.25 -3.78 -0.41
C TYR A 206 3.74 -3.29 0.95
N ALA A 207 4.31 -2.19 1.46
CA ALA A 207 3.89 -1.56 2.71
C ALA A 207 2.45 -1.03 2.64
N TYR A 208 2.01 -0.57 1.46
CA TYR A 208 0.63 -0.16 1.20
C TYR A 208 -0.36 -1.30 1.44
N LEU A 209 -0.10 -2.50 0.89
CA LEU A 209 -0.96 -3.67 1.13
C LEU A 209 -0.98 -4.10 2.61
N LEU A 210 0.11 -3.92 3.35
CA LEU A 210 0.19 -4.25 4.77
C LEU A 210 -0.67 -3.36 5.68
N GLN A 211 -1.13 -2.20 5.20
CA GLN A 211 -1.98 -1.31 5.98
C GLN A 211 -3.39 -1.88 6.17
N ILE A 212 -3.79 -2.86 5.36
CA ILE A 212 -5.12 -3.46 5.38
C ILE A 212 -5.11 -4.66 6.35
N LYS A 213 -5.95 -4.59 7.38
CA LYS A 213 -6.15 -5.73 8.29
C LYS A 213 -7.03 -6.81 7.63
N THR A 214 -6.48 -8.01 7.50
CA THR A 214 -7.19 -9.20 7.00
C THR A 214 -7.57 -10.14 8.14
N LYS A 215 -8.36 -11.18 7.84
CA LYS A 215 -8.73 -12.24 8.79
C LYS A 215 -7.56 -13.19 9.15
N GLN A 216 -6.47 -13.13 8.39
CA GLN A 216 -5.22 -13.90 8.61
C GLN A 216 -5.44 -15.41 8.80
N ILE A 217 -6.39 -15.99 8.07
CA ILE A 217 -6.73 -17.42 8.14
C ILE A 217 -5.52 -18.27 7.75
N ARG A 218 -4.74 -17.86 6.73
CA ARG A 218 -3.49 -18.54 6.34
C ARG A 218 -2.47 -18.63 7.48
N MET A 219 -2.36 -17.59 8.32
CA MET A 219 -1.50 -17.63 9.50
C MET A 219 -2.07 -18.59 10.57
N LYS A 220 -3.39 -18.57 10.80
CA LYS A 220 -4.04 -19.51 11.72
C LYS A 220 -3.86 -20.97 11.29
N ILE A 221 -3.89 -21.27 9.99
CA ILE A 221 -3.60 -22.61 9.45
C ILE A 221 -2.18 -23.04 9.81
N ALA A 222 -1.18 -22.18 9.58
CA ALA A 222 0.21 -22.50 9.90
C ALA A 222 0.41 -22.73 11.41
N LEU A 223 -0.20 -21.90 12.26
CA LEU A 223 -0.18 -22.08 13.71
C LEU A 223 -0.91 -23.36 14.14
N ALA A 224 -2.02 -23.71 13.49
CA ALA A 224 -2.74 -24.95 13.75
C ALA A 224 -1.88 -26.17 13.41
N PHE A 225 -1.10 -26.15 12.32
CA PHE A 225 -0.12 -27.21 12.06
C PHE A 225 0.92 -27.33 13.18
N ASN A 226 1.29 -26.24 13.85
CA ASN A 226 2.26 -26.32 14.95
C ASN A 226 1.76 -27.13 16.15
N HIS A 227 0.45 -27.33 16.31
CA HIS A 227 -0.09 -28.27 17.29
C HIS A 227 0.48 -29.69 17.13
N TRP A 228 0.67 -30.14 15.88
CA TRP A 228 1.29 -31.43 15.59
C TRP A 228 2.81 -31.37 15.50
N LEU A 229 3.36 -30.25 15.01
CA LEU A 229 4.78 -30.15 14.70
C LEU A 229 5.63 -29.71 15.91
N GLN A 230 5.08 -28.95 16.86
CA GLN A 230 5.78 -28.55 18.08
C GLN A 230 7.15 -27.89 17.78
N VAL A 231 7.21 -27.06 16.72
CA VAL A 231 8.40 -26.31 16.33
C VAL A 231 8.70 -25.24 17.40
N PRO A 232 9.99 -24.98 17.71
CA PRO A 232 10.37 -23.87 18.60
C PRO A 232 9.73 -22.54 18.21
N GLU A 233 9.25 -21.77 19.19
CA GLU A 233 8.45 -20.56 18.96
C GLU A 233 9.15 -19.52 18.07
N ASP A 234 10.47 -19.38 18.22
CA ASP A 234 11.29 -18.48 17.40
C ASP A 234 11.31 -18.90 15.93
N MET A 235 11.43 -20.21 15.66
CA MET A 235 11.42 -20.79 14.32
C MET A 235 10.02 -20.77 13.71
N GLU A 236 8.99 -21.10 14.48
CA GLU A 236 7.58 -21.00 14.06
C GLU A 236 7.29 -19.57 13.59
N ARG A 237 7.55 -18.58 14.45
CA ARG A 237 7.34 -17.17 14.13
C ARG A 237 8.15 -16.73 12.93
N TYR A 238 9.39 -17.19 12.79
CA TYR A 238 10.23 -16.86 11.64
C TYR A 238 9.65 -17.40 10.32
N ILE A 239 9.22 -18.66 10.30
CA ILE A 239 8.70 -19.34 9.12
C ILE A 239 7.32 -18.80 8.75
N VAL A 240 6.40 -18.67 9.71
CA VAL A 240 5.05 -18.14 9.49
C VAL A 240 5.11 -16.72 8.89
N ASN A 241 5.97 -15.84 9.45
CA ASN A 241 6.16 -14.51 8.88
C ASN A 241 6.76 -14.56 7.46
N THR A 242 7.67 -15.50 7.19
CA THR A 242 8.29 -15.63 5.87
C THR A 242 7.27 -16.10 4.82
N ILE A 243 6.38 -17.03 5.15
CA ILE A 243 5.27 -17.44 4.28
C ILE A 243 4.24 -16.32 4.08
N TYR A 244 3.94 -15.57 5.15
CA TYR A 244 3.07 -14.40 5.05
C TYR A 244 3.64 -13.34 4.08
N MET A 245 4.98 -13.20 4.04
CA MET A 245 5.64 -12.34 3.07
C MET A 245 5.49 -12.84 1.63
N VAL A 246 5.61 -14.16 1.40
CA VAL A 246 5.38 -14.77 0.08
C VAL A 246 3.97 -14.46 -0.41
N HIS A 247 2.98 -14.72 0.45
CA HIS A 247 1.59 -14.46 0.12
C HIS A 247 1.37 -12.98 -0.21
N THR A 248 1.77 -12.06 0.67
CA THR A 248 1.60 -10.61 0.45
C THR A 248 2.30 -10.13 -0.83
N GLY A 249 3.51 -10.63 -1.09
CA GLY A 249 4.25 -10.32 -2.31
C GLY A 249 3.55 -10.82 -3.57
N SER A 250 2.99 -12.04 -3.53
CA SER A 250 2.26 -12.62 -4.66
C SER A 250 1.01 -11.82 -5.04
N LEU A 251 0.32 -11.19 -4.07
CA LEU A 251 -0.86 -10.37 -4.37
C LEU A 251 -0.55 -9.14 -5.22
N LEU A 252 0.66 -8.56 -5.08
CA LEU A 252 1.07 -7.40 -5.89
C LEU A 252 1.11 -7.73 -7.39
N ILE A 253 1.57 -8.94 -7.73
CA ILE A 253 1.65 -9.37 -9.13
C ILE A 253 0.33 -9.98 -9.61
N ASP A 254 -0.42 -10.66 -8.74
CA ASP A 254 -1.76 -11.20 -9.01
C ASP A 254 -2.72 -10.09 -9.46
N ASP A 255 -2.80 -8.99 -8.71
CA ASP A 255 -3.62 -7.81 -9.08
C ASP A 255 -3.31 -7.26 -10.46
N ILE A 256 -2.03 -7.27 -10.85
CA ILE A 256 -1.59 -6.80 -12.17
C ILE A 256 -1.98 -7.82 -13.24
N GLN A 257 -1.75 -9.10 -12.97
CA GLN A 257 -2.04 -10.19 -13.90
C GLN A 257 -3.54 -10.33 -14.17
N ASP A 258 -4.37 -10.01 -13.19
CA ASP A 258 -5.83 -10.05 -13.26
C ASP A 258 -6.46 -8.73 -13.73
N ASN A 259 -5.68 -7.63 -13.79
CA ASN A 259 -6.17 -6.26 -14.00
C ASN A 259 -7.18 -5.81 -12.94
N SER A 260 -7.05 -6.31 -11.71
CA SER A 260 -7.91 -5.96 -10.59
C SER A 260 -7.64 -4.50 -10.19
N THR A 261 -8.65 -3.63 -10.26
CA THR A 261 -8.49 -2.20 -9.93
C THR A 261 -8.59 -1.91 -8.44
N PHE A 262 -9.13 -2.87 -7.68
CA PHE A 262 -9.27 -2.81 -6.23
C PHE A 262 -8.75 -4.08 -5.59
N ARG A 263 -8.17 -3.93 -4.40
CA ARG A 263 -7.88 -5.03 -3.48
C ARG A 263 -8.37 -4.62 -2.10
N ARG A 264 -9.28 -5.42 -1.52
CA ARG A 264 -9.82 -5.22 -0.16
C ARG A 264 -10.45 -3.83 0.06
N GLY A 265 -11.21 -3.35 -0.92
CA GLY A 265 -11.92 -2.08 -0.85
C GLY A 265 -11.05 -0.83 -0.99
N ILE A 266 -9.74 -0.98 -1.23
CA ILE A 266 -8.85 0.13 -1.62
C ILE A 266 -8.31 -0.10 -3.03
N PRO A 267 -7.86 0.95 -3.75
CA PRO A 267 -7.24 0.77 -5.06
C PRO A 267 -6.09 -0.23 -5.03
N ALA A 268 -5.98 -1.08 -6.05
CA ALA A 268 -4.85 -2.00 -6.14
C ALA A 268 -3.51 -1.24 -6.16
N ALA A 269 -2.45 -1.84 -5.63
CA ALA A 269 -1.16 -1.15 -5.45
C ALA A 269 -0.63 -0.56 -6.78
N HIS A 270 -0.82 -1.26 -7.89
CA HIS A 270 -0.40 -0.79 -9.21
C HIS A 270 -1.22 0.40 -9.73
N CYS A 271 -2.44 0.62 -9.25
CA CYS A 271 -3.23 1.81 -9.56
C CYS A 271 -2.70 3.06 -8.83
N VAL A 272 -2.01 2.88 -7.69
CA VAL A 272 -1.45 3.98 -6.88
C VAL A 272 0.00 4.28 -7.27
N TYR A 273 0.82 3.23 -7.40
CA TYR A 273 2.26 3.34 -7.58
C TYR A 273 2.72 3.04 -9.02
N GLY A 274 1.80 2.66 -9.90
CA GLY A 274 2.09 2.21 -11.25
C GLY A 274 2.54 0.76 -11.31
N VAL A 275 2.34 0.13 -12.47
CA VAL A 275 2.73 -1.26 -12.76
C VAL A 275 4.23 -1.47 -12.56
N SER A 276 5.07 -0.61 -13.13
CA SER A 276 6.53 -0.78 -13.12
C SER A 276 7.11 -0.86 -11.70
N LEU A 277 6.72 0.06 -10.82
CA LEU A 277 7.21 0.05 -9.44
C LEU A 277 6.65 -1.14 -8.68
N THR A 278 5.37 -1.46 -8.86
CA THR A 278 4.72 -2.60 -8.16
C THR A 278 5.35 -3.94 -8.52
N VAL A 279 5.66 -4.17 -9.81
CA VAL A 279 6.40 -5.36 -10.27
C VAL A 279 7.80 -5.38 -9.65
N ASN A 280 8.53 -4.26 -9.70
CA ASN A 280 9.87 -4.17 -9.11
C ASN A 280 9.86 -4.47 -7.59
N THR A 281 8.88 -3.92 -6.88
CA THR A 281 8.67 -4.17 -5.44
C THR A 281 8.38 -5.63 -5.16
N CYS A 282 7.53 -6.30 -5.96
CA CYS A 282 7.27 -7.74 -5.83
C CYS A 282 8.56 -8.56 -6.01
N GLN A 283 9.36 -8.26 -7.04
CA GLN A 283 10.61 -8.98 -7.29
C GLN A 283 11.64 -8.75 -6.18
N HIS A 284 11.75 -7.51 -5.68
CA HIS A 284 12.60 -7.19 -4.55
C HIS A 284 12.15 -7.93 -3.27
N ALA A 285 10.84 -7.95 -2.97
CA ALA A 285 10.30 -8.72 -1.85
C ALA A 285 10.64 -10.21 -1.97
N ASN A 286 10.51 -10.81 -3.16
CA ASN A 286 10.90 -12.21 -3.39
C ASN A 286 12.38 -12.47 -3.10
N MET A 287 13.29 -11.56 -3.47
CA MET A 287 14.72 -11.69 -3.15
C MET A 287 15.01 -11.56 -1.65
N LEU A 288 14.28 -10.68 -0.94
CA LEU A 288 14.39 -10.57 0.51
C LEU A 288 13.88 -11.84 1.21
N ILE A 289 12.78 -12.41 0.73
CA ILE A 289 12.24 -13.68 1.24
C ILE A 289 13.23 -14.82 0.97
N PHE A 290 13.78 -14.91 -0.24
CA PHE A 290 14.79 -15.90 -0.58
C PHE A 290 16.01 -15.80 0.36
N SER A 291 16.49 -14.58 0.63
CA SER A 291 17.58 -14.35 1.60
C SER A 291 17.21 -14.79 3.02
N ARG A 292 15.94 -14.66 3.44
CA ARG A 292 15.46 -15.18 4.73
C ARG A 292 15.47 -16.71 4.75
N VAL A 293 14.92 -17.35 3.72
CA VAL A 293 14.87 -18.82 3.64
C VAL A 293 16.28 -19.42 3.59
N MET A 294 17.23 -18.79 2.90
CA MET A 294 18.63 -19.24 2.88
C MET A 294 19.25 -19.37 4.28
N LYS A 295 18.82 -18.56 5.26
CA LYS A 295 19.30 -18.64 6.64
C LYS A 295 18.80 -19.88 7.39
N LEU A 296 17.73 -20.51 6.90
CA LEU A 296 17.21 -21.78 7.42
C LEU A 296 17.98 -22.99 6.89
N GLY A 297 18.81 -22.82 5.86
CA GLY A 297 19.67 -23.85 5.29
C GLY A 297 19.33 -24.24 3.85
N PRO A 298 20.16 -25.12 3.24
CA PRO A 298 20.02 -25.50 1.83
C PRO A 298 18.74 -26.27 1.53
N GLU A 299 18.31 -27.15 2.44
CA GLU A 299 17.07 -27.93 2.27
C GLU A 299 15.83 -27.02 2.26
N ALA A 300 15.77 -26.03 3.16
CA ALA A 300 14.73 -25.01 3.18
C ALA A 300 14.71 -24.19 1.88
N THR A 301 15.89 -23.85 1.36
CA THR A 301 16.04 -23.11 0.10
C THR A 301 15.51 -23.90 -1.09
N GLN A 302 15.82 -25.21 -1.14
CA GLN A 302 15.31 -26.09 -2.18
C GLN A 302 13.78 -26.20 -2.12
N LEU A 303 13.22 -26.45 -0.94
CA LEU A 303 11.77 -26.51 -0.73
C LEU A 303 11.07 -25.22 -1.20
N TYR A 304 11.65 -24.07 -0.90
CA TYR A 304 11.13 -22.77 -1.34
C TYR A 304 11.15 -22.60 -2.85
N CYS A 305 12.26 -22.95 -3.51
CA CYS A 305 12.35 -22.91 -4.97
C CYS A 305 11.29 -23.82 -5.61
N ASP A 306 11.17 -25.06 -5.13
CA ASP A 306 10.21 -26.03 -5.67
C ASP A 306 8.76 -25.58 -5.44
N GLY A 307 8.45 -25.07 -4.25
CA GLY A 307 7.13 -24.53 -3.92
C GLY A 307 6.74 -23.32 -4.76
N LEU A 308 7.66 -22.38 -4.99
CA LEU A 308 7.41 -21.23 -5.87
C LEU A 308 7.24 -21.64 -7.33
N LEU A 309 8.00 -22.62 -7.81
CA LEU A 309 7.84 -23.13 -9.18
C LEU A 309 6.44 -23.73 -9.39
N GLU A 310 5.92 -24.49 -8.42
CA GLU A 310 4.53 -24.99 -8.49
C GLU A 310 3.50 -23.85 -8.46
N LEU A 311 3.69 -22.85 -7.61
CA LEU A 311 2.83 -21.67 -7.58
C LEU A 311 2.79 -20.98 -8.95
N PHE A 312 3.96 -20.72 -9.55
CA PHE A 312 4.02 -20.08 -10.88
C PHE A 312 3.47 -20.96 -12.00
N ARG A 313 3.60 -22.29 -11.91
CA ARG A 313 2.96 -23.22 -12.86
C ARG A 313 1.44 -23.11 -12.79
N GLY A 314 0.87 -23.16 -11.58
CA GLY A 314 -0.56 -23.01 -11.36
C GLY A 314 -1.09 -21.69 -11.89
N GLN A 315 -0.46 -20.57 -11.49
CA GLN A 315 -0.83 -19.23 -11.94
C GLN A 315 -0.71 -19.09 -13.48
N GLY A 316 0.38 -19.61 -14.06
CA GLY A 316 0.62 -19.50 -15.50
C GLY A 316 -0.42 -20.23 -16.33
N VAL A 317 -0.85 -21.42 -15.89
CA VAL A 317 -1.88 -22.21 -16.57
C VAL A 317 -3.25 -21.55 -16.47
N GLU A 318 -3.61 -21.00 -15.30
CA GLU A 318 -4.85 -20.25 -15.11
C GLU A 318 -4.92 -19.02 -16.03
N ILE A 319 -3.84 -18.22 -16.07
CA ILE A 319 -3.70 -17.08 -16.99
C ILE A 319 -3.82 -17.53 -18.44
N TYR A 320 -3.15 -18.62 -18.81
CA TYR A 320 -3.20 -19.16 -20.16
C TYR A 320 -4.63 -19.52 -20.57
N TRP A 321 -5.36 -20.26 -19.73
CA TRP A 321 -6.75 -20.62 -19.97
C TRP A 321 -7.61 -19.38 -20.16
N ARG A 322 -7.54 -18.44 -19.21
CA ARG A 322 -8.29 -17.18 -19.19
C ARG A 322 -8.06 -16.34 -20.45
N ASP A 323 -6.80 -16.12 -20.82
CA ASP A 323 -6.42 -15.21 -21.91
C ASP A 323 -6.58 -15.84 -23.30
N ASN A 324 -6.55 -17.17 -23.40
CA ASN A 324 -6.78 -17.90 -24.66
C ASN A 324 -8.20 -18.47 -24.77
N HIS A 325 -9.06 -18.19 -23.79
CA HIS A 325 -10.45 -18.67 -23.71
C HIS A 325 -10.60 -20.20 -23.82
N VAL A 326 -9.65 -20.93 -23.25
CA VAL A 326 -9.65 -22.39 -23.18
C VAL A 326 -10.22 -22.79 -21.83
N CYS A 327 -11.48 -23.22 -21.81
CA CYS A 327 -12.10 -23.71 -20.58
C CYS A 327 -11.47 -25.06 -20.18
N PRO A 328 -10.91 -25.20 -18.96
CA PRO A 328 -10.30 -26.44 -18.51
C PRO A 328 -11.34 -27.50 -18.15
N THR A 329 -10.92 -28.75 -18.09
CA THR A 329 -11.68 -29.80 -17.42
C THR A 329 -11.64 -29.59 -15.89
N GLU A 330 -12.60 -30.20 -15.20
CA GLU A 330 -12.67 -30.14 -13.74
C GLU A 330 -11.41 -30.71 -13.06
N GLU A 331 -10.81 -31.77 -13.61
CA GLU A 331 -9.60 -32.38 -13.06
C GLU A 331 -8.34 -31.52 -13.29
N GLU A 332 -8.25 -30.86 -14.46
CA GLU A 332 -7.20 -29.87 -14.72
C GLU A 332 -7.33 -28.69 -13.77
N TYR A 333 -8.54 -28.16 -13.58
CA TYR A 333 -8.81 -27.09 -12.64
C TYR A 333 -8.41 -27.48 -11.20
N LYS A 334 -8.84 -28.66 -10.70
CA LYS A 334 -8.43 -29.17 -9.37
C LYS A 334 -6.91 -29.29 -9.23
N THR A 335 -6.22 -29.69 -10.30
CA THR A 335 -4.75 -29.76 -10.32
C THR A 335 -4.14 -28.36 -10.21
N MET A 336 -4.66 -27.39 -10.96
CA MET A 336 -4.25 -26.00 -10.87
C MET A 336 -4.46 -25.42 -9.46
N LEU A 337 -5.60 -25.68 -8.80
CA LEU A 337 -5.84 -25.21 -7.43
C LEU A 337 -4.80 -25.74 -6.44
N LYS A 338 -4.43 -27.01 -6.59
CA LYS A 338 -3.37 -27.62 -5.79
C LYS A 338 -2.03 -26.92 -6.04
N GLN A 339 -1.71 -26.57 -7.28
CA GLN A 339 -0.48 -25.87 -7.65
C GLN A 339 -0.43 -24.42 -7.13
N LYS A 340 -1.44 -23.61 -7.45
CA LYS A 340 -1.51 -22.19 -7.09
C LYS A 340 -1.61 -21.97 -5.58
N THR A 341 -2.50 -22.69 -4.91
CA THR A 341 -2.85 -22.42 -3.50
C THR A 341 -2.39 -23.53 -2.56
N GLY A 342 -2.55 -24.80 -2.96
CA GLY A 342 -2.16 -25.96 -2.14
C GLY A 342 -0.66 -26.02 -1.83
N HIS A 343 0.20 -25.82 -2.83
CA HIS A 343 1.65 -25.91 -2.63
C HIS A 343 2.20 -24.80 -1.75
N MET A 344 1.51 -23.66 -1.61
CA MET A 344 1.88 -22.64 -0.63
C MET A 344 1.66 -23.14 0.81
N PHE A 345 0.56 -23.87 1.07
CA PHE A 345 0.35 -24.51 2.37
C PHE A 345 1.36 -25.63 2.63
N VAL A 346 1.65 -26.44 1.61
CA VAL A 346 2.70 -27.48 1.69
C VAL A 346 4.05 -26.86 1.99
N LEU A 347 4.40 -25.73 1.35
CA LEU A 347 5.67 -25.04 1.58
C LEU A 347 5.82 -24.60 3.04
N GLY A 348 4.82 -23.93 3.60
CA GLY A 348 4.85 -23.52 5.02
C GLY A 348 4.97 -24.71 5.98
N LEU A 349 4.17 -25.74 5.75
CA LEU A 349 4.22 -27.01 6.48
C LEU A 349 5.61 -27.65 6.41
N ARG A 350 6.16 -27.84 5.20
CA ARG A 350 7.44 -28.52 4.99
C ARG A 350 8.62 -27.75 5.59
N LEU A 351 8.60 -26.41 5.51
CA LEU A 351 9.59 -25.58 6.20
C LEU A 351 9.53 -25.78 7.72
N MET A 352 8.33 -25.81 8.31
CA MET A 352 8.17 -26.08 9.74
C MET A 352 8.65 -27.49 10.12
N GLN A 353 8.39 -28.49 9.28
CA GLN A 353 8.81 -29.87 9.52
C GLN A 353 10.33 -30.06 9.57
N LEU A 354 11.12 -29.18 8.96
CA LEU A 354 12.59 -29.22 9.09
C LEU A 354 13.04 -29.03 10.54
N PHE A 355 12.25 -28.29 11.34
CA PHE A 355 12.54 -27.93 12.72
C PHE A 355 11.64 -28.66 13.73
N SER A 356 11.00 -29.74 13.30
CA SER A 356 10.12 -30.58 14.12
C SER A 356 10.65 -32.00 14.21
N ASP A 357 10.46 -32.66 15.35
CA ASP A 357 10.69 -34.12 15.49
C ASP A 357 9.60 -34.95 14.79
N ASN A 358 8.44 -34.37 14.52
CA ASN A 358 7.33 -35.03 13.83
C ASN A 358 7.54 -35.02 12.31
N LYS A 359 7.83 -36.19 11.76
CA LYS A 359 8.06 -36.42 10.31
C LYS A 359 6.87 -37.02 9.57
N THR A 360 5.67 -37.00 10.16
CA THR A 360 4.43 -37.46 9.51
C THR A 360 4.18 -36.68 8.23
N ASP A 361 3.77 -37.34 7.14
CA ASP A 361 3.48 -36.63 5.90
C ASP A 361 2.07 -36.02 5.92
N TYR A 362 2.00 -34.69 6.05
CA TYR A 362 0.76 -33.92 6.01
C TYR A 362 0.48 -33.31 4.61
N SER A 363 1.27 -33.63 3.59
CA SER A 363 1.20 -32.95 2.27
C SER A 363 -0.16 -33.13 1.61
N ASN A 364 -0.72 -34.35 1.61
CA ASN A 364 -2.04 -34.60 1.03
C ASN A 364 -3.13 -33.79 1.74
N PHE A 365 -3.06 -33.67 3.06
CA PHE A 365 -3.99 -32.86 3.84
C PHE A 365 -3.83 -31.37 3.51
N ALA A 366 -2.60 -30.85 3.43
CA ALA A 366 -2.34 -29.47 3.05
C ALA A 366 -2.79 -29.13 1.61
N LEU A 367 -2.61 -30.05 0.66
CA LEU A 367 -3.11 -29.90 -0.71
C LEU A 367 -4.64 -29.90 -0.78
N LEU A 368 -5.31 -30.78 -0.02
CA LEU A 368 -6.77 -30.79 0.09
C LEU A 368 -7.28 -29.49 0.73
N LEU A 369 -6.61 -29.01 1.78
CA LEU A 369 -6.97 -27.76 2.46
C LEU A 369 -6.83 -26.57 1.50
N GLY A 370 -5.76 -26.51 0.71
CA GLY A 370 -5.59 -25.45 -0.28
C GLY A 370 -6.60 -25.49 -1.42
N MET A 371 -6.98 -26.68 -1.88
CA MET A 371 -8.04 -26.85 -2.87
C MET A 371 -9.40 -26.39 -2.31
N TYR A 372 -9.73 -26.78 -1.08
CA TYR A 372 -10.94 -26.31 -0.39
C TYR A 372 -10.94 -24.78 -0.23
N PHE A 373 -9.79 -24.22 0.17
CA PHE A 373 -9.63 -22.79 0.37
C PHE A 373 -9.88 -22.00 -0.91
N GLN A 374 -9.25 -22.39 -2.02
CA GLN A 374 -9.43 -21.70 -3.29
C GLN A 374 -10.84 -21.88 -3.85
N LEU A 375 -11.40 -23.09 -3.79
CA LEU A 375 -12.76 -23.34 -4.26
C LEU A 375 -13.79 -22.51 -3.49
N ARG A 376 -13.57 -22.34 -2.18
CA ARG A 376 -14.38 -21.49 -1.32
C ARG A 376 -14.26 -20.03 -1.75
N ASP A 377 -13.04 -19.54 -2.00
CA ASP A 377 -12.82 -18.16 -2.45
C ASP A 377 -13.54 -17.89 -3.78
N ASP A 378 -13.43 -18.79 -4.77
CA ASP A 378 -14.13 -18.68 -6.05
C ASP A 378 -15.66 -18.66 -5.87
N TYR A 379 -16.22 -19.48 -4.97
CA TYR A 379 -17.65 -19.47 -4.66
C TYR A 379 -18.09 -18.17 -3.95
N CYS A 380 -17.30 -17.72 -2.98
CA CYS A 380 -17.58 -16.51 -2.21
C CYS A 380 -17.44 -15.24 -3.08
N ASN A 381 -16.57 -15.22 -4.10
CA ASN A 381 -16.46 -14.10 -5.03
C ASN A 381 -17.80 -13.83 -5.75
N LEU A 382 -18.52 -14.90 -6.10
CA LEU A 382 -19.81 -14.83 -6.78
C LEU A 382 -21.00 -14.59 -5.83
N MET A 383 -20.97 -15.22 -4.65
CA MET A 383 -22.15 -15.27 -3.77
C MET A 383 -22.05 -14.39 -2.53
N GLN A 384 -20.85 -14.21 -1.97
CA GLN A 384 -20.66 -13.65 -0.63
C GLN A 384 -19.23 -13.13 -0.42
N GLN A 385 -18.93 -11.95 -0.95
CA GLN A 385 -17.57 -11.39 -0.89
C GLN A 385 -17.10 -11.12 0.54
N GLU A 386 -18.01 -10.83 1.48
CA GLU A 386 -17.67 -10.59 2.89
C GLU A 386 -17.11 -11.84 3.56
N ALA A 387 -17.35 -13.04 3.00
CA ALA A 387 -16.79 -14.29 3.48
C ALA A 387 -15.33 -14.50 3.03
N LEU A 388 -14.84 -13.81 2.00
CA LEU A 388 -13.44 -13.92 1.55
C LEU A 388 -12.46 -13.65 2.70
N GLU A 389 -11.32 -14.36 2.73
CA GLU A 389 -10.27 -14.10 3.75
C GLU A 389 -9.79 -12.65 3.69
N GLU A 390 -9.71 -12.12 2.47
CA GLU A 390 -9.13 -10.83 2.18
C GLU A 390 -10.10 -9.66 2.44
N TRP A 391 -11.37 -9.93 2.70
CA TRP A 391 -12.32 -8.88 3.06
C TRP A 391 -11.86 -8.15 4.33
N PRO A 392 -11.85 -6.80 4.35
CA PRO A 392 -11.39 -6.04 5.52
C PRO A 392 -12.14 -6.45 6.78
N ALA A 393 -11.40 -6.77 7.85
CA ALA A 393 -12.00 -7.24 9.11
C ALA A 393 -12.91 -6.19 9.79
N ASP A 394 -12.64 -4.90 9.54
CA ASP A 394 -13.29 -3.77 10.20
C ASP A 394 -14.44 -3.15 9.35
N VAL A 395 -14.75 -3.69 8.16
CA VAL A 395 -15.78 -3.15 7.24
C VAL A 395 -17.01 -4.05 7.23
N THR A 396 -18.16 -3.50 7.66
CA THR A 396 -19.46 -4.20 7.78
C THR A 396 -20.50 -3.75 6.77
N GLU A 397 -20.24 -2.67 6.03
CA GLU A 397 -21.15 -2.15 5.00
C GLU A 397 -20.86 -2.77 3.63
N LYS A 398 -21.92 -3.20 2.94
CA LYS A 398 -21.86 -3.62 1.54
C LYS A 398 -21.52 -2.40 0.69
N ASN A 399 -20.37 -2.45 0.05
CA ASN A 399 -19.97 -1.47 -0.93
C ASN A 399 -20.11 -2.08 -2.33
N ASP A 400 -21.04 -1.58 -3.14
CA ASP A 400 -21.34 -2.05 -4.50
C ASP A 400 -20.20 -1.82 -5.52
N PHE A 401 -19.03 -1.34 -5.08
CA PHE A 401 -17.91 -0.99 -5.96
C PHE A 401 -17.23 -2.21 -6.61
N VAL A 402 -17.42 -3.41 -6.04
CA VAL A 402 -16.78 -4.66 -6.45
C VAL A 402 -17.83 -5.75 -6.39
N TYR A 403 -18.30 -6.29 -7.52
CA TYR A 403 -19.30 -7.36 -7.56
C TYR A 403 -18.84 -8.41 -8.56
N CYS A 404 -18.72 -9.68 -8.15
CA CYS A 404 -18.27 -10.81 -9.00
C CYS A 404 -17.04 -10.46 -9.86
N ASP A 405 -15.93 -10.04 -9.26
CA ASP A 405 -14.74 -9.61 -10.00
C ASP A 405 -14.11 -10.74 -10.82
N ASP A 406 -14.28 -12.01 -10.41
CA ASP A 406 -13.82 -13.15 -11.20
C ASP A 406 -14.45 -13.15 -12.61
N LEU A 407 -15.67 -12.61 -12.77
CA LEU A 407 -16.33 -12.44 -14.07
C LEU A 407 -15.72 -11.30 -14.90
N THR A 408 -15.27 -10.22 -14.25
CA THR A 408 -14.53 -9.13 -14.93
C THR A 408 -13.15 -9.59 -15.36
N GLU A 409 -12.48 -10.36 -14.52
CA GLU A 409 -11.16 -10.92 -14.80
C GLU A 409 -11.25 -11.98 -15.91
N GLY A 410 -12.39 -12.65 -16.03
CA GLY A 410 -12.64 -13.69 -17.03
C GLY A 410 -12.20 -15.08 -16.57
N LYS A 411 -12.09 -15.29 -15.25
CA LYS A 411 -11.56 -16.52 -14.64
C LYS A 411 -12.49 -17.70 -14.85
N PHE A 412 -11.90 -18.87 -15.06
CA PHE A 412 -12.62 -20.15 -15.14
C PHE A 412 -12.76 -20.77 -13.75
N THR A 413 -13.80 -20.39 -13.02
CA THR A 413 -14.13 -20.96 -11.71
C THR A 413 -14.94 -22.26 -11.86
N LEU A 414 -15.02 -23.08 -10.81
CA LEU A 414 -15.77 -24.34 -10.86
C LEU A 414 -17.24 -24.18 -11.33
N PRO A 415 -18.01 -23.19 -10.87
CA PRO A 415 -19.36 -22.98 -11.37
C PRO A 415 -19.42 -22.78 -12.90
N ILE A 416 -18.47 -22.02 -13.46
CA ILE A 416 -18.38 -21.74 -14.89
C ILE A 416 -18.00 -23.01 -15.67
N ILE A 417 -17.01 -23.76 -15.17
CA ILE A 417 -16.56 -25.02 -15.77
C ILE A 417 -17.70 -26.04 -15.78
N HIS A 418 -18.44 -26.17 -14.68
CA HIS A 418 -19.60 -27.05 -14.60
C HIS A 418 -20.72 -26.62 -15.58
N ALA A 419 -20.98 -25.31 -15.70
CA ALA A 419 -22.03 -24.77 -16.56
C ALA A 419 -21.83 -25.08 -18.05
N GLN A 420 -20.59 -25.34 -18.51
CA GLN A 420 -20.30 -25.70 -19.90
C GLN A 420 -21.01 -26.98 -20.38
N LYS A 421 -21.45 -27.83 -19.45
CA LYS A 421 -22.17 -29.07 -19.76
C LYS A 421 -23.66 -28.82 -20.07
N TYR A 422 -24.15 -27.59 -19.91
CA TYR A 422 -25.57 -27.23 -19.97
C TYR A 422 -25.85 -26.17 -21.04
N PRO A 423 -27.10 -25.98 -21.48
CA PRO A 423 -27.47 -25.01 -22.52
C PRO A 423 -27.06 -23.56 -22.22
N GLU A 424 -27.00 -23.18 -20.94
CA GLU A 424 -26.57 -21.85 -20.48
C GLU A 424 -25.06 -21.58 -20.71
N GLY A 425 -24.26 -22.62 -20.92
CA GLY A 425 -22.80 -22.55 -20.96
C GLY A 425 -22.24 -21.62 -22.04
N GLU A 426 -22.86 -21.58 -23.24
CA GLU A 426 -22.40 -20.73 -24.35
C GLU A 426 -22.58 -19.24 -24.02
N GLU A 427 -23.71 -18.87 -23.42
CA GLU A 427 -24.00 -17.49 -23.03
C GLU A 427 -23.06 -17.03 -21.91
N ILE A 428 -22.85 -17.88 -20.89
CA ILE A 428 -21.90 -17.62 -19.80
C ILE A 428 -20.49 -17.37 -20.36
N MET A 429 -20.04 -18.18 -21.34
CA MET A 429 -18.73 -17.99 -21.98
C MET A 429 -18.64 -16.66 -22.74
N ASN A 430 -19.71 -16.27 -23.43
CA ASN A 430 -19.74 -15.02 -24.15
C ASN A 430 -19.72 -13.81 -23.21
N ILE A 431 -20.34 -13.90 -22.03
CA ILE A 431 -20.24 -12.87 -20.98
C ILE A 431 -18.81 -12.83 -20.42
N LEU A 432 -18.22 -13.99 -20.10
CA LEU A 432 -16.88 -14.08 -19.54
C LEU A 432 -15.80 -13.48 -20.47
N ARG A 433 -15.93 -13.71 -21.79
CA ARG A 433 -15.04 -13.13 -22.81
C ARG A 433 -15.11 -11.60 -22.89
N GLN A 434 -16.24 -11.00 -22.50
CA GLN A 434 -16.39 -9.54 -22.54
C GLN A 434 -15.63 -8.84 -21.43
N ARG A 435 -15.24 -9.54 -20.36
CA ARG A 435 -14.58 -8.94 -19.18
C ARG A 435 -15.34 -7.71 -18.66
N THR A 436 -16.65 -7.86 -18.61
CA THR A 436 -17.57 -6.74 -18.35
C THR A 436 -17.37 -6.17 -16.94
N GLN A 437 -17.49 -4.84 -16.83
CA GLN A 437 -17.62 -4.15 -15.55
C GLN A 437 -19.10 -3.85 -15.21
N ASP A 438 -20.04 -4.20 -16.09
CA ASP A 438 -21.47 -3.96 -15.88
C ASP A 438 -22.06 -4.96 -14.88
N ASN A 439 -22.48 -4.44 -13.73
CA ASN A 439 -23.07 -5.22 -12.65
C ASN A 439 -24.38 -5.93 -13.05
N GLU A 440 -25.17 -5.39 -13.98
CA GLU A 440 -26.40 -6.05 -14.43
C GLU A 440 -26.08 -7.27 -15.29
N LEU A 441 -25.07 -7.18 -16.15
CA LEU A 441 -24.61 -8.33 -16.93
C LEU A 441 -23.97 -9.41 -16.04
N LYS A 442 -23.26 -9.01 -14.99
CA LYS A 442 -22.74 -9.94 -13.97
C LYS A 442 -23.86 -10.66 -13.21
N LYS A 443 -24.90 -9.93 -12.75
CA LYS A 443 -26.07 -10.53 -12.10
C LYS A 443 -26.80 -11.51 -13.01
N HIS A 444 -26.93 -11.17 -14.30
CA HIS A 444 -27.48 -12.07 -15.30
C HIS A 444 -26.65 -13.36 -15.42
N CYS A 445 -25.32 -13.24 -15.52
CA CYS A 445 -24.42 -14.41 -15.54
C CYS A 445 -24.60 -15.31 -14.30
N VAL A 446 -24.69 -14.72 -13.10
CA VAL A 446 -24.96 -15.47 -11.86
C VAL A 446 -26.32 -16.20 -11.93
N SER A 447 -27.35 -15.57 -12.49
CA SER A 447 -28.66 -16.23 -12.67
C SER A 447 -28.61 -17.42 -13.64
N LEU A 448 -27.76 -17.36 -14.67
CA LEU A 448 -27.52 -18.48 -15.58
C LEU A 448 -26.77 -19.61 -14.87
N LEU A 449 -25.79 -19.30 -14.03
CA LEU A 449 -25.08 -20.29 -13.20
C LEU A 449 -26.01 -21.00 -12.21
N GLU A 450 -26.95 -20.27 -11.61
CA GLU A 450 -28.00 -20.83 -10.77
C GLU A 450 -28.91 -21.77 -11.57
N LYS A 451 -29.37 -21.32 -12.75
CA LYS A 451 -30.24 -22.12 -13.64
C LYS A 451 -29.58 -23.42 -14.12
N ALA A 452 -28.27 -23.39 -14.37
CA ALA A 452 -27.47 -24.57 -14.71
C ALA A 452 -27.20 -25.50 -13.51
N GLY A 453 -27.62 -25.13 -12.30
CA GLY A 453 -27.33 -25.87 -11.06
C GLY A 453 -25.88 -25.81 -10.63
N SER A 454 -25.06 -24.94 -11.23
CA SER A 454 -23.62 -24.86 -10.99
C SER A 454 -23.28 -24.36 -9.60
N LEU A 455 -24.05 -23.42 -9.06
CA LEU A 455 -23.82 -22.90 -7.72
C LEU A 455 -24.11 -23.97 -6.64
N GLN A 456 -25.19 -24.75 -6.83
CA GLN A 456 -25.49 -25.89 -5.95
C GLN A 456 -24.43 -26.99 -6.07
N TYR A 457 -23.96 -27.30 -7.28
CA TYR A 457 -22.90 -28.28 -7.50
C TYR A 457 -21.60 -27.90 -6.76
N THR A 458 -21.17 -26.65 -6.86
CA THR A 458 -19.99 -26.15 -6.12
C THR A 458 -20.20 -26.19 -4.61
N ARG A 459 -21.42 -25.85 -4.14
CA ARG A 459 -21.80 -25.93 -2.73
C ARG A 459 -21.67 -27.36 -2.18
N ASP A 460 -22.18 -28.35 -2.91
CA ASP A 460 -22.10 -29.76 -2.51
C ASP A 460 -20.64 -30.24 -2.45
N MET A 461 -19.83 -29.87 -3.44
CA MET A 461 -18.40 -30.18 -3.44
C MET A 461 -17.65 -29.57 -2.24
N LEU A 462 -17.96 -28.33 -1.87
CA LEU A 462 -17.38 -27.70 -0.68
C LEU A 462 -17.78 -28.43 0.60
N GLN A 463 -19.02 -28.92 0.71
CA GLN A 463 -19.47 -29.71 1.85
C GLN A 463 -18.76 -31.07 1.93
N ASP A 464 -18.55 -31.73 0.80
CA ASP A 464 -17.83 -33.00 0.72
C ASP A 464 -16.37 -32.85 1.10
N LEU A 465 -15.73 -31.77 0.66
CA LEU A 465 -14.36 -31.44 1.01
C LEU A 465 -14.20 -31.11 2.49
N ASP A 466 -15.09 -30.32 3.09
CA ASP A 466 -15.07 -30.06 4.54
C ASP A 466 -15.21 -31.36 5.35
N ARG A 467 -16.16 -32.24 4.97
CA ARG A 467 -16.32 -33.56 5.60
C ARG A 467 -15.04 -34.39 5.51
N THR A 468 -14.40 -34.39 4.35
CA THR A 468 -13.14 -35.11 4.11
C THR A 468 -12.00 -34.53 4.95
N LEU A 469 -11.87 -33.20 5.00
CA LEU A 469 -10.84 -32.53 5.80
C LEU A 469 -11.01 -32.83 7.29
N ARG A 470 -12.23 -32.80 7.82
CA ARG A 470 -12.51 -33.13 9.22
C ARG A 470 -12.21 -34.60 9.54
N ALA A 471 -12.56 -35.51 8.65
CA ALA A 471 -12.20 -36.92 8.80
C ALA A 471 -10.67 -37.13 8.81
N GLU A 472 -9.94 -36.41 7.96
CA GLU A 472 -8.48 -36.43 7.95
C GLU A 472 -7.87 -35.84 9.25
N VAL A 473 -8.43 -34.75 9.80
CA VAL A 473 -7.99 -34.20 11.10
C VAL A 473 -8.13 -35.26 12.20
N VAL A 474 -9.26 -35.97 12.27
CA VAL A 474 -9.46 -37.07 13.23
C VAL A 474 -8.46 -38.20 12.98
N ARG A 475 -8.26 -38.60 11.72
CA ARG A 475 -7.30 -39.66 11.35
C ARG A 475 -5.85 -39.31 11.75
N LEU A 476 -5.50 -38.03 11.70
CA LEU A 476 -4.17 -37.51 12.06
C LEU A 476 -3.98 -37.27 13.57
N GLY A 477 -4.95 -37.70 14.40
CA GLY A 477 -4.86 -37.62 15.86
C GLY A 477 -5.60 -36.44 16.50
N GLY A 478 -6.41 -35.72 15.73
CA GLY A 478 -7.17 -34.55 16.19
C GLY A 478 -6.31 -33.29 16.29
N ASN A 479 -6.95 -32.13 16.14
CA ASN A 479 -6.29 -30.82 16.28
C ASN A 479 -7.34 -29.72 16.50
N PRO A 480 -7.58 -29.30 17.76
CA PRO A 480 -8.61 -28.31 18.07
C PRO A 480 -8.41 -26.96 17.36
N ALA A 481 -7.15 -26.56 17.14
CA ALA A 481 -6.86 -25.33 16.41
C ALA A 481 -7.21 -25.44 14.92
N MET A 482 -6.96 -26.60 14.30
CA MET A 482 -7.35 -26.85 12.90
C MET A 482 -8.86 -26.97 12.76
N GLU A 483 -9.55 -27.61 13.72
CA GLU A 483 -11.01 -27.68 13.75
C GLU A 483 -11.64 -26.28 13.82
N ALA A 484 -11.12 -25.40 14.68
CA ALA A 484 -11.57 -24.02 14.78
C ALA A 484 -11.36 -23.23 13.47
N VAL A 485 -10.26 -23.48 12.75
CA VAL A 485 -10.02 -22.89 11.42
C VAL A 485 -11.04 -23.39 10.40
N LEU A 486 -11.35 -24.69 10.39
CA LEU A 486 -12.37 -25.26 9.50
C LEU A 486 -13.77 -24.70 9.83
N ASP A 487 -14.08 -24.44 11.10
CA ASP A 487 -15.32 -23.78 11.50
C ASP A 487 -15.40 -22.34 10.97
N GLU A 488 -14.31 -21.57 11.06
CA GLU A 488 -14.24 -20.20 10.51
C GLU A 488 -14.38 -20.17 8.97
N LEU A 489 -13.84 -21.19 8.30
CA LEU A 489 -13.98 -21.35 6.85
C LEU A 489 -15.42 -21.70 6.43
N MET A 490 -16.28 -22.18 7.32
CA MET A 490 -17.67 -22.58 7.01
C MET A 490 -18.67 -21.42 7.01
N THR A 491 -18.20 -20.19 7.24
CA THR A 491 -19.01 -18.96 7.25
C THR A 491 -19.87 -18.73 5.99
N TRP A 492 -19.54 -19.35 4.86
CA TRP A 492 -20.32 -19.30 3.62
C TRP A 492 -21.63 -20.12 3.66
N LYS A 493 -21.82 -21.01 4.63
CA LYS A 493 -23.02 -21.88 4.72
C LYS A 493 -24.29 -21.18 5.18
N HIS A 494 -24.18 -19.99 5.77
CA HIS A 494 -25.32 -19.35 6.43
C HIS A 494 -26.28 -18.61 5.48
N PHE A 495 -26.04 -18.65 4.16
CA PHE A 495 -26.78 -17.85 3.18
C PHE A 495 -27.18 -18.64 1.91
#